data_AF-A0A922ZGX2-F1
#
_entry.id   AF-A0A922ZGX2-F1
#
_cell.length_a   1.000
_cell.length_b   1.000
_cell.length_c   1.000
_cell.angle_alpha   90.00
_cell.angle_beta   90.00
_cell.angle_gamma   90.00
#
_symmetry.space_group_name_H-M   'P 1'
#
loop_
_entity.id
_entity.type
_entity.pdbx_description
1 polymer ?
#
loop_
_entity_poly.entity_id
_entity_poly.type
_entity_poly.pdbx_seq_one_letter_code
_entity_poly.pdbx_strand_id
1 'polypeptide(L)'
;MNVNLTPQLEELVRAKVDSGMYTSASEVVREALRLMDEQDQLRRARMDELRHEVRNGLESGASEPWDPATVKAKARARRSSKSA
;
A
#
# COMPACT_ATOMS: atom_id res chain seq x y z
N MET A 1 -12.06 27.70 5.97
CA MET A 1 -12.18 26.67 7.02
C MET A 1 -11.05 26.90 8.00
N ASN A 2 -11.35 27.01 9.30
CA ASN A 2 -10.32 27.14 10.33
C ASN A 2 -10.10 25.77 10.96
N VAL A 3 -8.84 25.37 11.08
CA VAL A 3 -8.43 24.07 11.64
C VAL A 3 -7.44 24.36 12.75
N ASN A 4 -7.70 23.80 13.93
CA ASN A 4 -6.80 23.94 15.06
C ASN A 4 -5.76 22.83 14.98
N LEU A 5 -4.49 23.22 15.05
CA LEU A 5 -3.37 22.30 15.07
C LEU A 5 -2.87 22.15 16.50
N THR A 6 -2.23 21.01 16.79
CA THR A 6 -1.47 20.89 18.04
C THR A 6 -0.21 21.77 17.94
N PRO A 7 0.36 22.24 19.06
CA PRO A 7 1.55 23.08 19.03
C PRO A 7 2.72 22.48 18.22
N GLN A 8 2.88 21.15 18.28
CA GLN A 8 3.91 20.43 17.53
C GLN A 8 3.70 20.48 16.01
N LEU A 9 2.44 20.41 15.57
CA LEU A 9 2.10 20.52 14.15
C LEU A 9 2.23 21.96 13.65
N GLU A 10 1.91 22.95 14.48
CA GLU A 10 2.15 24.36 14.16
C GLU A 10 3.64 24.65 13.97
N GLU A 11 4.49 24.16 14.86
CA GLU A 11 5.95 24.30 14.77
C GLU A 11 6.49 23.64 13.50
N LEU A 12 6.02 22.43 13.18
CA LEU A 12 6.39 21.73 11.95
C LEU A 12 5.99 22.54 10.70
N VAL A 13 4.75 23.04 10.64
CA VAL A 13 4.26 23.84 9.51
C VAL A 13 5.07 25.12 9.38
N ARG A 14 5.37 25.79 10.50
CA ARG A 14 6.19 27.01 10.52
C ARG A 14 7.60 26.74 9.99
N ALA A 15 8.27 25.70 10.48
CA ALA A 15 9.61 25.32 10.01
C ALA A 15 9.64 25.01 8.50
N LYS A 16 8.57 24.40 7.96
CA LYS A 16 8.44 24.14 6.52
C LYS A 16 8.30 25.42 5.70
N VAL A 17 7.54 26.40 6.17
CA VAL A 17 7.44 27.71 5.52
C VAL A 17 8.74 28.49 5.64
N ASP A 18 9.34 28.53 6.84
CA ASP A 18 10.59 29.26 7.11
C ASP A 18 11.78 28.72 6.30
N SER A 19 11.74 27.45 5.91
CA SER A 19 12.74 26.86 5.00
C SER A 19 12.69 27.42 3.57
N GLY A 20 11.65 28.18 3.21
CA GLY A 20 11.41 28.70 1.87
C GLY A 20 10.85 27.68 0.87
N MET A 21 10.67 26.41 1.27
CA MET A 21 10.08 25.37 0.40
C MET A 21 8.59 25.58 0.13
N TYR A 22 7.89 26.32 1.00
CA TYR A 22 6.47 26.59 0.89
C TYR A 22 6.18 28.07 1.16
N THR A 23 5.20 28.63 0.45
CA THR A 23 4.83 30.05 0.55
C THR A 23 3.87 30.35 1.70
N SER A 24 3.14 29.34 2.19
CA SER A 24 2.14 29.50 3.24
C SER A 24 1.83 28.20 3.99
N ALA A 25 1.30 28.33 5.21
CA ALA A 25 0.80 27.20 5.98
C ALA A 25 -0.30 26.43 5.23
N SER A 26 -1.17 27.13 4.50
CA SER A 26 -2.23 26.48 3.70
C SER A 26 -1.65 25.62 2.57
N GLU A 27 -0.50 25.98 2.01
CA GLU A 27 0.18 25.17 1.00
C GLU A 27 0.73 23.88 1.60
N VAL A 28 1.39 23.97 2.75
CA VAL A 28 1.89 22.80 3.51
C VAL A 28 0.74 21.83 3.81
N VAL A 29 -0.39 22.34 4.30
CA VAL A 29 -1.55 21.52 4.65
C VAL A 29 -2.18 20.87 3.41
N ARG A 30 -2.31 21.60 2.29
CA ARG A 30 -2.83 21.02 1.04
C ARG A 30 -1.97 19.88 0.55
N GLU A 31 -0.65 20.07 0.55
CA GLU A 31 0.27 19.02 0.12
C GLU A 31 0.25 17.80 1.06
N ALA A 32 0.21 18.02 2.37
CA ALA A 32 0.08 16.95 3.34
C ALA A 32 -1.22 16.13 3.14
N LEU A 33 -2.35 16.80 2.87
CA LEU A 33 -3.61 16.13 2.58
C LEU A 33 -3.59 15.38 1.25
N ARG A 34 -2.93 15.92 0.22
CA ARG A 34 -2.73 15.22 -1.06
C ARG A 34 -1.96 13.92 -0.87
N LEU A 35 -0.85 13.97 -0.14
CA LEU A 35 -0.04 12.78 0.17
C LEU A 35 -0.82 11.75 1.01
N MET A 36 -1.63 12.23 1.96
CA MET A 36 -2.50 11.38 2.77
C MET A 36 -3.55 10.66 1.91
N ASP A 37 -4.21 11.36 0.99
CA ASP A 37 -5.19 10.77 0.10
C ASP A 37 -4.55 9.75 -0.86
N GLU A 38 -3.37 10.05 -1.41
CA GLU A 38 -2.62 9.10 -2.25
C GLU A 38 -2.26 7.82 -1.50
N GLN A 39 -1.82 7.95 -0.24
CA GLN A 39 -1.53 6.79 0.60
C GLN A 39 -2.80 5.98 0.90
N ASP A 40 -3.92 6.66 1.16
CA ASP A 40 -5.21 6.02 1.40
C ASP A 40 -5.72 5.26 0.16
N GLN A 41 -5.60 5.86 -1.03
CA GLN A 41 -5.94 5.21 -2.30
C GLN A 41 -5.09 3.95 -2.53
N LEU A 42 -3.77 4.04 -2.32
CA LEU A 42 -2.87 2.89 -2.43
C LEU A 42 -3.19 1.79 -1.41
N ARG A 43 -3.62 2.16 -0.20
CA ARG A 43 -4.03 1.18 0.81
C ARG A 43 -5.33 0.49 0.42
N ARG A 44 -6.30 1.24 -0.09
CA ARG A 44 -7.58 0.69 -0.59
C ARG A 44 -7.35 -0.28 -1.74
N ALA A 45 -6.58 0.12 -2.75
CA ALA A 45 -6.25 -0.73 -3.88
C ALA A 45 -5.61 -2.06 -3.46
N ARG A 46 -4.63 -2.02 -2.54
CA ARG A 46 -3.99 -3.23 -1.99
C ARG A 46 -4.96 -4.13 -1.23
N MET A 47 -5.89 -3.54 -0.47
CA MET A 47 -6.91 -4.31 0.25
C MET A 47 -7.92 -4.95 -0.71
N ASP A 48 -8.29 -4.26 -1.78
CA ASP A 48 -9.22 -4.79 -2.77
C ASP A 48 -8.58 -5.91 -3.59
N GLU A 49 -7.30 -5.78 -3.95
CA GLU A 49 -6.50 -6.85 -4.55
C GLU A 49 -6.41 -8.07 -3.62
N LEU A 50 -6.06 -7.88 -2.35
CA LEU A 50 -5.99 -8.98 -1.38
C LEU A 50 -7.34 -9.70 -1.23
N ARG A 51 -8.44 -8.95 -1.14
CA ARG A 51 -9.80 -9.52 -1.09
C ARG A 51 -10.13 -10.30 -2.37
N HIS A 52 -9.69 -9.82 -3.52
CA HIS A 52 -9.87 -10.51 -4.78
C HIS A 52 -9.11 -11.84 -4.79
N GLU A 53 -7.83 -11.85 -4.42
CA GLU A 53 -7.02 -13.07 -4.35
C GLU A 53 -7.56 -14.09 -3.35
N VAL A 54 -8.06 -13.64 -2.20
CA VAL A 54 -8.75 -14.54 -1.25
C VAL A 54 -10.00 -15.15 -1.87
N ARG A 55 -10.84 -14.37 -2.56
CA ARG A 55 -12.01 -14.92 -3.26
C ARG A 55 -11.60 -15.93 -4.33
N ASN A 56 -10.61 -15.60 -5.16
CA ASN A 56 -10.07 -16.50 -6.17
C ASN A 56 -9.62 -17.83 -5.54
N GLY A 57 -8.94 -17.77 -4.38
CA GLY A 57 -8.55 -18.94 -3.62
C GLY A 57 -9.74 -19.76 -3.09
N LEU A 58 -10.76 -19.11 -2.54
CA LEU A 58 -11.98 -19.78 -2.06
C LEU A 58 -12.78 -20.43 -3.20
N GLU A 59 -12.78 -19.83 -4.37
CA GLU A 59 -13.44 -20.32 -5.58
C GLU A 59 -12.61 -21.37 -6.35
N SER A 60 -11.33 -21.56 -5.98
CA SER A 60 -10.40 -22.47 -6.68
C SER A 60 -10.66 -23.96 -6.44
N GLY A 61 -11.62 -24.29 -5.56
CA GLY A 61 -12.01 -25.67 -5.24
C GLY A 61 -11.73 -26.03 -3.79
N ALA A 62 -11.91 -27.32 -3.47
CA ALA A 62 -11.67 -27.82 -2.12
C ALA A 62 -10.17 -27.77 -1.78
N SER A 63 -9.86 -27.38 -0.54
CA SER A 63 -8.49 -27.43 -0.04
C SER A 63 -8.00 -28.89 0.04
N GLU A 64 -6.79 -29.13 -0.44
CA GLU A 64 -6.12 -30.43 -0.39
C GLU A 64 -4.99 -30.42 0.65
N PRO A 65 -4.60 -31.59 1.20
CA PRO A 65 -3.42 -31.69 2.07
C PRO A 65 -2.17 -31.11 1.40
N TRP A 66 -1.49 -30.22 2.10
CA TRP A 66 -0.31 -29.53 1.59
C TRP A 66 0.99 -30.21 2.05
N ASP A 67 1.83 -30.58 1.08
CA ASP A 67 3.19 -31.06 1.33
C ASP A 67 4.23 -30.24 0.52
N PRO A 68 5.17 -29.54 1.17
CA PRO A 68 6.17 -28.74 0.48
C PRO A 68 7.10 -29.55 -0.44
N ALA A 69 7.37 -30.84 -0.15
CA ALA A 69 8.25 -31.65 -0.98
C ALA A 69 7.63 -31.95 -2.36
N THR A 70 6.36 -32.38 -2.39
CA THR A 70 5.60 -32.62 -3.62
C THR A 70 5.41 -31.34 -4.44
N VAL A 71 5.13 -30.19 -3.81
CA VAL A 71 5.00 -28.90 -4.50
C VAL A 71 6.31 -28.51 -5.19
N LYS A 72 7.45 -28.63 -4.51
CA LYS A 72 8.78 -28.33 -5.08
C LYS A 72 9.13 -29.27 -6.23
N ALA A 73 8.82 -30.56 -6.12
CA ALA A 73 9.06 -31.54 -7.17
C ALA A 73 8.24 -31.22 -8.45
N LYS A 74 6.94 -30.92 -8.29
CA LYS A 74 6.06 -30.49 -9.39
C LYS A 74 6.57 -29.21 -10.06
N ALA A 75 7.00 -28.22 -9.28
CA ALA A 75 7.52 -26.96 -9.81
C ALA A 75 8.82 -27.16 -10.63
N ARG A 76 9.74 -28.01 -10.16
CA ARG A 76 10.99 -28.33 -10.88
C ARG A 76 10.72 -29.04 -12.21
N ALA A 77 9.81 -30.01 -12.21
CA ALA A 77 9.42 -30.74 -13.42
C ALA A 77 8.81 -29.82 -14.50
N ARG A 78 7.94 -28.88 -14.09
CA ARG A 78 7.38 -27.84 -14.99
C ARG A 78 8.45 -26.92 -15.59
N ARG A 79 9.53 -26.66 -14.86
CA ARG A 79 10.63 -25.82 -15.34
C ARG A 79 11.49 -26.54 -16.39
N SER A 80 11.79 -27.82 -16.18
CA SER A 80 12.55 -28.61 -17.16
C SER A 80 11.76 -28.84 -18.45
N SER A 81 10.44 -29.01 -18.39
CA SER A 81 9.61 -29.20 -19.59
C SER A 81 9.40 -27.91 -20.41
N LYS A 82 9.68 -26.74 -19.84
CA LYS A 82 9.59 -25.44 -20.54
C LYS A 82 10.93 -25.01 -21.15
N SER A 83 12.01 -25.70 -20.80
CA SER A 83 13.38 -25.44 -21.28
C SER A 83 13.83 -26.42 -22.36
N ALA A 84 13.00 -27.40 -22.70
CA ALA A 84 13.19 -28.37 -23.78
C ALA A 84 12.24 -28.02 -24.93
#